data_AF-A0A843I3Y7-F1
#
_entry.id   AF-A0A843I3Y7-F1
#
_cell.length_a   1.000
_cell.length_b   1.000
_cell.length_c   1.000
_cell.angle_alpha   90.00
_cell.angle_beta   90.00
_cell.angle_gamma   90.00
#
_symmetry.space_group_name_H-M   'P 1'
#
loop_
_entity.id
_entity.type
_entity.pdbx_description
1 polymer ?
#
loop_
_entity_poly.entity_id
_entity_poly.type
_entity_poly.pdbx_seq_one_letter_code
_entity_poly.pdbx_strand_id
1 'polypeptide(L)'
;LSPFLVTLNNAKDNENNTFYKVIINGDIITEIIVKSAPLFEPREFADLVVKSLGLRQSDVKVYDEAGVVVVLDKIRVTEAGVEGSGPLAQKVFDIYNDYVKKKKETLK
;
A
#
# COMPACT_ATOMS: atom_id res chain seq x y z
N LEU A 1 -2.22 -5.87 -28.90
CA LEU A 1 -2.29 -5.28 -27.54
C LEU A 1 -3.24 -4.10 -27.62
N SER A 2 -4.25 -4.02 -26.76
CA SER A 2 -5.08 -2.81 -26.68
C SER A 2 -4.21 -1.69 -26.10
N PRO A 3 -4.18 -0.48 -26.67
CA PRO A 3 -3.49 0.63 -26.07
C PRO A 3 -4.11 0.90 -24.69
N PHE A 4 -3.27 0.96 -23.66
CA PHE A 4 -3.66 1.38 -22.33
C PHE A 4 -3.30 2.86 -22.15
N LEU A 5 -3.98 3.56 -21.26
CA LEU A 5 -3.64 4.93 -20.88
C LEU A 5 -3.07 4.92 -19.47
N VAL A 6 -2.00 5.66 -19.26
CA VAL A 6 -1.46 5.91 -17.92
C VAL A 6 -1.82 7.33 -17.51
N THR A 7 -2.40 7.47 -16.33
CA THR A 7 -2.68 8.79 -15.73
C THR A 7 -1.74 9.00 -14.55
N LEU A 8 -1.02 10.10 -14.58
CA LEU A 8 -0.19 10.56 -13.47
C LEU A 8 -0.85 11.79 -12.83
N ASN A 9 -0.93 11.82 -11.51
CA ASN A 9 -1.40 12.98 -10.76
C ASN A 9 -0.21 13.70 -10.13
N ASN A 10 -0.20 15.04 -10.15
CA ASN A 10 0.86 15.88 -9.58
C ASN A 10 2.27 15.52 -10.09
N ALA A 11 2.39 15.24 -11.40
CA ALA A 11 3.63 14.83 -12.03
C ALA A 11 4.61 16.00 -12.17
N LYS A 12 5.90 15.68 -12.25
CA LYS A 12 6.97 16.64 -12.51
C LYS A 12 7.79 16.23 -13.72
N ASP A 13 8.19 17.20 -14.52
CA ASP A 13 9.16 17.00 -15.60
C ASP A 13 10.60 17.23 -15.13
N ASN A 14 11.55 17.13 -16.06
CA ASN A 14 12.97 17.32 -15.80
C ASN A 14 13.34 18.78 -15.46
N GLU A 15 12.48 19.74 -15.79
CA GLU A 15 12.65 21.17 -15.47
C GLU A 15 11.95 21.53 -14.15
N ASN A 16 11.41 20.54 -13.44
CA ASN A 16 10.68 20.67 -12.18
C ASN A 16 9.35 21.45 -12.32
N ASN A 17 8.81 21.56 -13.54
CA ASN A 17 7.44 22.03 -13.75
C ASN A 17 6.46 20.99 -13.20
N THR A 18 5.42 21.47 -12.50
CA THR A 18 4.42 20.59 -11.88
C THR A 18 3.13 20.59 -12.68
N PHE A 19 2.67 19.40 -13.05
CA PHE A 19 1.43 19.18 -13.79
C PHE A 19 0.41 18.51 -12.87
N TYR A 20 -0.75 19.14 -12.70
CA TYR A 20 -1.83 18.56 -11.89
C TYR A 20 -2.24 17.16 -12.39
N LYS A 21 -2.33 16.99 -13.71
CA LYS A 21 -2.67 15.71 -14.34
C LYS A 21 -1.96 15.56 -15.69
N VAL A 22 -1.39 14.38 -15.94
CA VAL A 22 -0.78 14.00 -17.22
C VAL A 22 -1.43 12.70 -17.69
N ILE A 23 -1.87 12.66 -18.95
CA ILE A 23 -2.44 11.46 -19.58
C ILE A 23 -1.48 11.05 -20.70
N ILE A 24 -0.94 9.84 -20.60
CA ILE A 24 0.08 9.31 -21.50
C ILE A 24 -0.53 8.19 -22.34
N ASN A 25 -0.37 8.27 -23.65
CA ASN A 25 -0.73 7.19 -24.56
C ASN A 25 0.21 5.99 -24.37
N GLY A 26 -0.32 4.78 -24.19
CA GLY A 26 0.45 3.56 -24.00
C GLY A 26 1.38 3.21 -25.16
N ASP A 27 1.11 3.69 -26.38
CA ASP A 27 1.94 3.40 -27.56
C ASP A 27 3.38 3.96 -27.44
N ILE A 28 3.61 4.95 -26.56
CA ILE A 28 4.93 5.55 -26.33
C ILE A 28 5.60 5.07 -25.03
N ILE A 29 4.97 4.17 -24.27
CA ILE A 29 5.48 3.68 -22.99
C ILE A 29 6.29 2.40 -23.23
N THR A 30 7.61 2.47 -23.06
CA THR A 30 8.49 1.30 -23.16
C THR A 30 8.51 0.46 -21.89
N GLU A 31 8.44 1.10 -20.73
CA GLU A 31 8.52 0.45 -19.41
C GLU A 31 7.87 1.33 -18.32
N ILE A 32 7.34 0.70 -17.27
CA ILE A 32 6.92 1.36 -16.02
C ILE A 32 7.70 0.71 -14.88
N ILE A 33 8.54 1.50 -14.19
CA ILE A 33 9.42 1.04 -13.12
C ILE A 33 8.95 1.57 -11.77
N VAL A 34 8.82 0.68 -10.79
CA VAL A 34 8.57 1.04 -9.39
C VAL A 34 9.92 1.30 -8.71
N LYS A 35 10.26 2.57 -8.49
CA LYS A 35 11.59 2.99 -8.01
C LYS A 35 11.88 2.62 -6.55
N SER A 36 10.85 2.49 -5.72
CA SER A 36 10.98 2.10 -4.32
C SER A 36 9.87 1.13 -3.95
N ALA A 37 10.19 0.13 -3.13
CA ALA A 37 9.17 -0.72 -2.53
C ALA A 37 8.17 0.16 -1.75
N PRO A 38 6.85 -0.13 -1.81
CA PRO A 38 5.86 0.62 -1.06
C PRO A 38 6.15 0.52 0.44
N LEU A 39 5.73 1.53 1.21
CA LEU A 39 5.89 1.48 2.67
C LEU A 39 5.02 0.40 3.29
N PHE A 40 3.94 0.03 2.59
CA PHE A 40 3.00 -0.99 2.98
C PHE A 40 2.92 -2.10 1.93
N GLU A 41 3.25 -3.33 2.34
CA GLU A 41 3.10 -4.52 1.51
C GLU A 41 2.03 -5.40 2.18
N PRO A 42 0.89 -5.64 1.51
CA PRO A 42 -0.26 -6.31 2.14
C PRO A 42 0.04 -7.71 2.70
N ARG A 43 0.83 -8.54 2.01
CA ARG A 43 1.08 -9.93 2.44
C ARG A 43 2.00 -9.99 3.65
N GLU A 44 3.07 -9.23 3.62
CA GLU A 44 4.03 -9.06 4.71
C GLU A 44 3.33 -8.52 5.96
N PHE A 45 2.46 -7.52 5.80
CA PHE A 45 1.70 -6.98 6.91
C PHE A 45 0.70 -8.00 7.46
N ALA A 46 0.02 -8.76 6.60
CA ALA A 46 -0.91 -9.81 7.03
C ALA A 46 -0.21 -10.89 7.86
N ASP A 47 0.95 -11.38 7.40
CA ASP A 47 1.76 -12.36 8.15
C ASP A 47 2.23 -11.80 9.50
N LEU A 48 2.64 -10.52 9.53
CA LEU A 48 3.00 -9.84 10.77
C LEU A 48 1.82 -9.80 11.75
N VAL A 49 0.62 -9.46 11.28
CA VAL A 49 -0.59 -9.40 12.12
C VAL A 49 -0.95 -10.79 12.64
N VAL A 50 -0.97 -11.81 11.77
CA VAL A 50 -1.26 -13.20 12.14
C VAL A 50 -0.32 -13.66 13.25
N LYS A 51 0.98 -13.42 13.09
CA LYS A 51 1.99 -13.79 14.09
C LYS A 51 1.86 -12.98 15.39
N SER A 52 1.65 -11.68 15.29
CA SER A 52 1.64 -10.77 16.46
C SER A 52 0.39 -10.95 17.33
N LEU A 53 -0.73 -11.32 16.72
CA LEU A 53 -2.02 -11.48 17.39
C LEU A 53 -2.41 -12.94 17.63
N GLY A 54 -1.61 -13.90 17.16
CA GLY A 54 -1.90 -15.33 17.29
C GLY A 54 -3.16 -15.76 16.53
N LEU A 55 -3.46 -15.11 15.40
CA LEU A 55 -4.62 -15.40 14.57
C LEU A 55 -4.34 -16.57 13.62
N ARG A 56 -5.39 -17.08 12.96
CA ARG A 56 -5.24 -17.99 11.83
C ARG A 56 -5.10 -17.18 10.54
N GLN A 57 -4.46 -17.76 9.52
CA GLN A 57 -4.37 -17.12 8.20
C GLN A 57 -5.76 -16.81 7.61
N SER A 58 -6.77 -17.64 7.89
CA SER A 58 -8.15 -17.41 7.45
C SER A 58 -8.81 -16.17 8.07
N ASP A 59 -8.27 -15.67 9.19
CA ASP A 59 -8.79 -14.51 9.90
C ASP A 59 -8.30 -13.19 9.27
N VAL A 60 -7.38 -13.25 8.30
CA VAL A 60 -6.79 -12.08 7.64
C VAL A 60 -6.90 -12.24 6.13
N LYS A 61 -7.70 -11.38 5.50
CA LYS A 61 -7.91 -11.37 4.04
C LYS A 61 -6.99 -10.34 3.40
N VAL A 62 -6.30 -10.74 2.34
CA VAL A 62 -5.40 -9.87 1.57
C VAL A 62 -5.98 -9.63 0.19
N TYR A 63 -6.05 -8.35 -0.19
CA TYR A 63 -6.43 -7.90 -1.53
C TYR A 63 -5.23 -7.14 -2.12
N ASP A 64 -4.30 -7.87 -2.73
CA ASP A 64 -3.01 -7.31 -3.20
C ASP A 64 -3.20 -6.16 -4.18
N GLU A 65 -4.05 -6.38 -5.19
CA GLU A 65 -4.34 -5.40 -6.24
C GLU A 65 -4.92 -4.09 -5.69
N ALA A 66 -5.60 -4.16 -4.54
CA ALA A 66 -6.19 -3.00 -3.88
C ALA A 66 -5.27 -2.39 -2.80
N GLY A 67 -4.16 -3.06 -2.45
CA GLY A 67 -3.32 -2.66 -1.32
C GLY A 67 -4.03 -2.75 0.03
N VAL A 68 -4.96 -3.70 0.21
CA VAL A 68 -5.83 -3.80 1.39
C VAL A 68 -5.60 -5.10 2.16
N VAL A 69 -5.53 -4.99 3.48
CA VAL A 69 -5.63 -6.12 4.42
C VAL A 69 -6.87 -5.94 5.28
N VAL A 70 -7.67 -7.00 5.44
CA VAL A 70 -8.85 -7.00 6.30
C VAL A 70 -8.70 -8.05 7.38
N VAL A 71 -8.67 -7.61 8.64
CA VAL A 71 -8.52 -8.47 9.82
C VAL A 71 -9.91 -8.72 10.43
N LEU A 72 -10.25 -9.99 10.61
CA LEU A 72 -11.50 -10.50 11.19
C LEU A 72 -12.76 -9.83 10.60
N ASP A 73 -12.72 -9.53 9.29
CA ASP A 73 -13.82 -8.89 8.54
C ASP A 73 -14.29 -7.54 9.09
N LYS A 74 -13.49 -6.88 9.94
CA LYS A 74 -13.89 -5.65 10.65
C LYS A 74 -12.87 -4.53 10.60
N ILE A 75 -11.57 -4.86 10.54
CA ILE A 75 -10.50 -3.87 10.60
C ILE A 75 -9.82 -3.86 9.24
N ARG A 76 -9.89 -2.71 8.56
CA ARG A 76 -9.30 -2.53 7.24
C ARG A 76 -7.99 -1.76 7.37
N VAL A 77 -6.94 -2.25 6.72
CA VAL A 77 -5.61 -1.64 6.74
C VAL A 77 -5.16 -1.39 5.32
N THR A 78 -4.63 -0.19 5.09
CA THR A 78 -4.02 0.24 3.82
C THR A 78 -2.78 1.05 4.11
N GLU A 79 -2.05 1.47 3.06
CA GLU A 79 -0.93 2.40 3.20
C GLU A 79 -1.35 3.78 3.79
N ALA A 80 -2.64 4.13 3.73
CA ALA A 80 -3.15 5.35 4.34
C ALA A 80 -3.36 5.21 5.86
N GLY A 81 -3.43 3.98 6.39
CA GLY A 81 -3.65 3.73 7.82
C GLY A 81 -4.65 2.61 8.11
N VAL A 82 -5.18 2.62 9.33
CA VAL A 82 -6.09 1.61 9.88
C VAL A 82 -7.48 2.20 10.09
N GLU A 83 -8.50 1.53 9.56
CA GLU A 83 -9.91 1.84 9.72
C GLU A 83 -10.57 0.73 10.55
N GLY A 84 -11.24 1.11 11.65
CA GLY A 84 -11.90 0.17 12.56
C GLY A 84 -12.03 0.77 13.96
N SER A 85 -12.68 0.05 14.87
CA SER A 85 -12.88 0.50 16.26
C SER A 85 -12.72 -0.61 17.28
N GLY A 86 -12.47 -0.21 18.54
CA GLY A 86 -12.31 -1.10 19.68
C GLY A 86 -10.87 -1.53 19.96
N PRO A 87 -10.63 -2.32 21.03
CA PRO A 87 -9.29 -2.64 21.52
C PRO A 87 -8.43 -3.40 20.50
N LEU A 88 -9.05 -4.22 19.66
CA LEU A 88 -8.34 -4.95 18.61
C LEU A 88 -7.87 -4.00 17.50
N ALA A 89 -8.69 -3.04 17.09
CA ALA A 89 -8.30 -2.05 16.09
C ALA A 89 -7.10 -1.20 16.57
N GLN A 90 -7.08 -0.85 17.86
CA GLN A 90 -5.94 -0.16 18.45
C GLN A 90 -4.65 -1.00 18.37
N LYS A 91 -4.71 -2.30 18.69
CA LYS A 91 -3.55 -3.20 18.55
C LYS A 91 -3.05 -3.29 17.10
N VAL A 92 -3.97 -3.40 16.13
CA VAL A 92 -3.61 -3.43 14.70
C VAL A 92 -2.99 -2.10 14.28
N PHE A 93 -3.49 -0.97 14.78
CA PHE A 93 -2.90 0.35 14.56
C PHE A 93 -1.48 0.47 15.13
N ASP A 94 -1.23 -0.05 16.32
CA ASP A 94 0.09 -0.05 16.93
C ASP A 94 1.08 -0.89 16.09
N ILE A 95 0.67 -2.09 15.66
CA ILE A 95 1.46 -2.95 14.76
C ILE A 95 1.76 -2.23 13.42
N TYR A 96 0.76 -1.56 12.84
CA TYR A 96 0.90 -0.78 11.62
C TYR A 96 1.94 0.33 11.75
N ASN A 97 1.88 1.13 12.81
CA ASN A 97 2.82 2.22 13.02
C ASN A 97 4.26 1.72 13.18
N ASP A 98 4.45 0.65 13.95
CA ASP A 98 5.76 0.03 14.12
C ASP A 98 6.32 -0.52 12.81
N TYR A 99 5.45 -1.15 12.01
CA TYR A 99 5.80 -1.68 10.70
C TYR A 99 6.24 -0.55 9.73
N VAL A 100 5.43 0.50 9.58
CA VAL A 100 5.74 1.63 8.70
C VAL A 100 6.99 2.38 9.17
N LYS A 101 7.18 2.53 10.49
CA LYS A 101 8.39 3.15 11.05
C LYS A 101 9.64 2.37 10.65
N LYS A 102 9.66 1.04 10.82
CA LYS A 102 10.79 0.18 10.43
C LYS A 102 11.06 0.21 8.93
N LYS A 103 10.01 0.22 8.10
CA LYS A 103 10.14 0.36 6.64
C LYS A 103 10.79 1.69 6.25
N LYS A 104 10.37 2.80 6.87
CA LYS A 104 10.99 4.13 6.63
C LYS A 104 12.47 4.18 7.04
N GLU A 105 12.85 3.50 8.11
CA GLU A 105 14.26 3.42 8.54
C GLU A 105 15.12 2.61 7.57
N THR A 106 14.56 1.56 6.97
CA THR A 106 15.27 0.68 6.02
C THR A 106 15.44 1.32 4.63
N LEU A 107 14.64 2.34 4.31
CA LEU A 107 14.68 3.07 3.03
C LEU A 107 15.57 4.33 3.06
N LYS A 108 16.16 4.67 4.21
CA LYS A 108 17.17 5.72 4.34
C LYS A 108 18.56 5.18 4.03
#